data_AF-A0A960D1T8-F1
#
_entry.id   AF-A0A960D1T8-F1
#
_cell.length_a   1.000
_cell.length_b   1.000
_cell.length_c   1.000
_cell.angle_alpha   90.00
_cell.angle_beta   90.00
_cell.angle_gamma   90.00
#
_symmetry.space_group_name_H-M   'P 1'
#
loop_
_entity.id
_entity.type
_entity.pdbx_description
1 polymer ?
#
loop_
_entity_poly.entity_id
_entity_poly.type
_entity_poly.pdbx_seq_one_letter_code
_entity_poly.pdbx_strand_id
1 'polypeptide(L)'
;MTTPAPATTSRSLAAPVFGVILLLLFGFAFSEEVITVVLEAVGRDDSAAPSVEIVVDAVTLLVVGLLKRRIDRIDGGGSGLWGWWWSGVVVILACDVVLVVLGGHPPVWLDQLIALLLALAVGVVLTSSLNADPMTLLSARRRAEMPLDWQRVRAVVPLVIGSYAAYAGAALWWDYRSLDVMRQLDPAMAAAAQDIPLTFRGQFYVFSCWGAVSPRYFDQMSYVIPLLLITLGIEAGFFRRRRIDPVQRVATGVTVLVMSLGLVGALSTLPWEGVGCGQVLSKWHEYIVFIVTLMAVFIGLTTLIWQLLVARPDAEPDAPGGAD
;
A
#
# COMPACT_ATOMS: atom_id res chain seq x y z
N MET A 1 -32.36 12.67 25.24
CA MET A 1 -31.24 12.36 24.32
C MET A 1 -31.49 10.96 23.77
N THR A 2 -31.88 10.86 22.51
CA THR A 2 -32.05 9.58 21.82
C THR A 2 -30.68 9.12 21.31
N THR A 3 -30.17 8.02 21.86
CA THR A 3 -28.98 7.36 21.35
C THR A 3 -29.21 7.01 19.88
N PRO A 4 -28.34 7.43 18.94
CA PRO A 4 -28.52 7.11 17.53
C PRO A 4 -28.53 5.59 17.33
N ALA A 5 -29.40 5.11 16.44
CA ALA A 5 -29.53 3.69 16.13
C ALA A 5 -28.16 3.11 15.66
N PRO A 6 -27.81 1.88 16.03
CA PRO A 6 -26.48 1.30 15.76
C PRO A 6 -26.08 1.29 14.26
N ALA A 7 -27.07 1.23 13.34
CA ALA A 7 -26.84 1.30 11.90
C ALA A 7 -26.40 2.69 11.39
N THR A 8 -26.85 3.78 12.01
CA THR A 8 -26.45 5.15 11.60
C THR A 8 -25.04 5.48 12.07
N THR A 9 -24.68 5.07 13.28
CA THR A 9 -23.31 5.19 13.81
C THR A 9 -22.31 4.41 12.94
N SER A 10 -22.65 3.19 12.53
CA SER A 10 -21.82 2.37 11.63
C SER A 10 -21.53 3.02 10.27
N ARG A 11 -22.53 3.62 9.61
CA ARG A 11 -22.31 4.34 8.34
C ARG A 11 -21.50 5.63 8.53
N SER A 12 -21.68 6.32 9.66
CA SER A 12 -20.96 7.56 9.96
C SER A 12 -19.46 7.35 10.18
N LEU A 13 -19.06 6.18 10.69
CA LEU A 13 -17.68 5.81 10.96
C LEU A 13 -16.95 5.25 9.72
N ALA A 14 -17.67 4.62 8.79
CA ALA A 14 -17.05 3.95 7.65
C ALA A 14 -16.27 4.90 6.72
N ALA A 15 -16.84 6.06 6.38
CA ALA A 15 -16.21 7.04 5.49
C ALA A 15 -14.89 7.62 6.04
N PRO A 16 -14.81 8.13 7.30
CA PRO A 16 -13.55 8.65 7.81
C PRO A 16 -12.50 7.54 7.99
N VAL A 17 -12.90 6.33 8.40
CA VAL A 17 -11.98 5.17 8.50
C VAL A 17 -11.41 4.81 7.13
N PHE A 18 -12.26 4.78 6.10
CA PHE A 18 -11.83 4.52 4.73
C PHE A 18 -10.86 5.57 4.24
N GLY A 19 -11.14 6.86 4.49
CA GLY A 19 -10.25 7.97 4.17
C GLY A 19 -8.89 7.83 4.85
N VAL A 20 -8.85 7.52 6.15
CA VAL A 20 -7.60 7.29 6.89
C VAL A 20 -6.78 6.17 6.27
N ILE A 21 -7.41 5.01 6.02
CA ILE A 21 -6.70 3.87 5.43
C ILE A 21 -6.19 4.21 4.03
N LEU A 22 -7.01 4.80 3.16
CA LEU A 22 -6.59 5.13 1.80
C LEU A 22 -5.46 6.16 1.77
N LEU A 23 -5.57 7.24 2.56
CA LEU A 23 -4.53 8.27 2.60
C LEU A 23 -3.21 7.70 3.11
N LEU A 24 -3.24 6.81 4.11
CA LEU A 24 -2.02 6.20 4.64
C LEU A 24 -1.43 5.14 3.70
N LEU A 25 -2.25 4.38 2.96
CA LEU A 25 -1.78 3.37 2.02
C LEU A 25 -1.30 3.94 0.69
N PHE A 26 -2.04 4.90 0.13
CA PHE A 26 -1.78 5.42 -1.21
C PHE A 26 -1.21 6.82 -1.22
N GLY A 27 -1.56 7.66 -0.24
CA GLY A 27 -1.05 9.03 -0.16
C GLY A 27 0.46 9.07 0.00
N PHE A 28 1.02 8.23 0.87
CA PHE A 28 2.47 8.14 1.10
C PHE A 28 3.20 7.25 0.09
N ALA A 29 2.64 6.09 -0.26
CA ALA A 29 3.37 5.14 -1.12
C ALA A 29 3.51 5.59 -2.59
N PHE A 30 2.78 6.62 -2.99
CA PHE A 30 2.76 7.12 -4.36
C PHE A 30 2.89 8.66 -4.45
N SER A 31 3.16 9.36 -3.34
CA SER A 31 3.28 10.84 -3.33
C SER A 31 4.42 11.31 -4.22
N GLU A 32 5.62 10.79 -4.02
CA GLU A 32 6.83 11.16 -4.78
C GLU A 32 6.57 11.06 -6.29
N GLU A 33 6.08 9.92 -6.75
CA GLU A 33 5.78 9.73 -8.15
C GLU A 33 4.79 10.79 -8.62
N VAL A 34 3.59 10.88 -8.03
CA VAL A 34 2.55 11.84 -8.46
C VAL A 34 3.12 13.25 -8.58
N ILE A 35 4.02 13.63 -7.68
CA ILE A 35 4.74 14.89 -7.73
C ILE A 35 5.65 14.97 -8.96
N THR A 36 6.49 13.97 -9.22
CA THR A 36 7.38 13.95 -10.41
C THR A 36 6.60 14.08 -11.72
N VAL A 37 5.50 13.35 -11.93
CA VAL A 37 4.70 13.52 -13.18
C VAL A 37 4.08 14.89 -13.27
N VAL A 38 3.60 15.45 -12.15
CA VAL A 38 3.01 16.78 -12.16
C VAL A 38 4.07 17.83 -12.46
N LEU A 39 5.28 17.68 -11.92
CA LEU A 39 6.40 18.58 -12.20
C LEU A 39 6.86 18.46 -13.67
N GLU A 40 7.01 17.23 -14.19
CA GLU A 40 7.36 16.95 -15.58
C GLU A 40 6.31 17.53 -16.54
N ALA A 41 5.01 17.32 -16.27
CA ALA A 41 3.91 17.84 -17.06
C ALA A 41 3.84 19.39 -17.06
N VAL A 42 4.34 20.03 -16.01
CA VAL A 42 4.39 21.50 -15.87
C VAL A 42 5.75 22.06 -16.33
N GLY A 43 6.67 21.22 -16.78
CA GLY A 43 8.00 21.62 -17.27
C GLY A 43 8.91 22.18 -16.18
N ARG A 44 8.76 21.72 -14.93
CA ARG A 44 9.67 22.04 -13.83
C ARG A 44 10.71 20.94 -13.66
N ASP A 45 11.88 21.35 -13.19
CA ASP A 45 12.98 20.45 -12.83
C ASP A 45 12.63 19.62 -11.57
N ASP A 46 13.05 18.36 -11.57
CA ASP A 46 12.75 17.37 -10.53
C ASP A 46 13.51 17.63 -9.23
N SER A 47 14.46 18.57 -9.24
CA SER A 47 15.23 18.98 -8.05
C SER A 47 14.37 19.50 -6.89
N ALA A 48 13.14 19.97 -7.17
CA ALA A 48 12.20 20.37 -6.13
C ALA A 48 11.34 19.23 -5.58
N ALA A 49 11.29 18.06 -6.24
CA ALA A 49 10.39 16.97 -5.89
C ALA A 49 10.53 16.50 -4.43
N PRO A 50 11.73 16.30 -3.87
CA PRO A 50 11.87 15.81 -2.49
C PRO A 50 11.38 16.84 -1.45
N SER A 51 11.52 18.14 -1.73
CA SER A 51 10.99 19.20 -0.84
C SER A 51 9.48 19.31 -0.91
N VAL A 52 8.90 19.09 -2.10
CA VAL A 52 7.44 19.09 -2.30
C VAL A 52 6.81 17.87 -1.63
N GLU A 53 7.49 16.72 -1.62
CA GLU A 53 7.04 15.49 -0.98
C GLU A 53 6.81 15.69 0.53
N ILE A 54 7.76 16.27 1.26
CA ILE A 54 7.59 16.58 2.69
C ILE A 54 6.32 17.41 2.93
N VAL A 55 6.01 18.37 2.05
CA VAL A 55 4.81 19.20 2.16
C VAL A 55 3.55 18.38 1.90
N VAL A 56 3.56 17.52 0.87
CA VAL A 56 2.43 16.63 0.55
C VAL A 56 2.16 15.66 1.69
N ASP A 57 3.21 15.11 2.31
CA ASP A 57 3.10 14.20 3.44
C ASP A 57 2.59 14.92 4.69
N ALA A 58 3.09 16.12 4.97
CA ALA A 58 2.58 16.96 6.05
C ALA A 58 1.08 17.29 5.87
N VAL A 59 0.66 17.60 4.64
CA VAL A 59 -0.76 17.84 4.32
C VAL A 59 -1.58 16.56 4.46
N THR A 60 -1.06 15.42 4.01
CA THR A 60 -1.72 14.12 4.16
C THR A 60 -1.91 13.76 5.63
N LEU A 61 -0.88 13.93 6.47
CA LEU A 61 -0.96 13.73 7.92
C LEU A 61 -1.93 14.72 8.57
N LEU A 62 -2.00 15.97 8.11
CA LEU A 62 -2.97 16.93 8.60
C LEU A 62 -4.40 16.46 8.33
N VAL A 63 -4.69 16.01 7.11
CA VAL A 63 -6.01 15.47 6.75
C VAL A 63 -6.33 14.21 7.56
N VAL A 64 -5.37 13.30 7.72
CA VAL A 64 -5.52 12.11 8.58
C VAL A 64 -5.83 12.51 10.03
N GLY A 65 -5.17 13.55 10.55
CA GLY A 65 -5.43 14.09 11.89
C GLY A 65 -6.85 14.67 12.02
N LEU A 66 -7.35 15.37 11.00
CA LEU A 66 -8.73 15.85 10.96
C LEU A 66 -9.74 14.71 10.93
N LEU A 67 -9.46 13.65 10.16
CA LEU A 67 -10.28 12.44 10.13
C LEU A 67 -10.25 11.70 11.46
N LYS A 68 -9.07 11.57 12.09
CA LYS A 68 -8.93 11.02 13.46
C LYS A 68 -9.81 11.79 14.45
N ARG A 69 -9.77 13.13 14.45
CA ARG A 69 -10.64 13.95 15.33
C ARG A 69 -12.12 13.66 15.09
N ARG A 70 -12.52 13.41 13.84
CA ARG A 70 -13.89 13.04 13.50
C ARG A 70 -14.24 11.64 14.04
N ILE A 71 -13.35 10.67 13.91
CA ILE A 71 -13.50 9.31 14.46
C ILE A 71 -13.60 9.38 16.00
N ASP A 72 -12.69 10.11 16.67
CA ASP A 72 -12.74 10.35 18.12
C ASP A 72 -14.10 10.89 18.58
N ARG A 73 -14.68 11.86 17.85
CA ARG A 73 -16.02 12.41 18.17
C ARG A 73 -17.15 11.39 17.98
N ILE A 74 -17.07 10.56 16.94
CA ILE A 74 -18.09 9.54 16.64
C ILE A 74 -18.04 8.41 17.68
N ASP A 75 -16.84 8.02 18.12
CA ASP A 75 -16.61 6.99 19.13
C ASP A 75 -16.92 7.48 20.57
N GLY A 76 -17.45 8.68 20.76
CA GLY A 76 -17.88 9.20 22.08
C GLY A 76 -16.84 10.03 22.82
N GLY A 77 -15.72 10.38 22.17
CA GLY A 77 -14.68 11.26 22.67
C GLY A 77 -13.56 10.53 23.44
N GLY A 78 -12.32 10.71 22.97
CA GLY A 78 -11.12 10.55 23.80
C GLY A 78 -10.42 9.19 23.76
N SER A 79 -9.79 8.83 22.64
CA SER A 79 -8.83 7.71 22.65
C SER A 79 -7.56 8.01 23.45
N GLY A 80 -7.20 9.28 23.72
CA GLY A 80 -5.93 9.64 24.38
C GLY A 80 -4.67 9.25 23.58
N LEU A 81 -4.83 8.60 22.42
CA LEU A 81 -3.74 8.07 21.59
C LEU A 81 -3.10 9.16 20.71
N TRP A 82 -3.37 10.45 20.97
CA TRP A 82 -2.72 11.55 20.26
C TRP A 82 -1.20 11.57 20.48
N GLY A 83 -0.71 11.08 21.61
CA GLY A 83 0.73 10.90 21.84
C GLY A 83 1.36 9.89 20.87
N TRP A 84 0.72 8.73 20.67
CA TRP A 84 1.16 7.74 19.69
C TRP A 84 1.06 8.26 18.26
N TRP A 85 -0.03 8.96 17.95
CA TRP A 85 -0.25 9.56 16.64
C TRP A 85 0.88 10.56 16.30
N TRP A 86 1.19 11.48 17.21
CA TRP A 86 2.29 12.43 17.01
C TRP A 86 3.66 11.76 16.95
N SER A 87 3.87 10.69 17.73
CA SER A 87 5.13 9.93 17.66
C SER A 87 5.34 9.35 16.26
N GLY A 88 4.30 8.74 15.67
CA GLY A 88 4.37 8.24 14.30
C GLY A 88 4.57 9.35 13.26
N VAL A 89 3.85 10.47 13.39
CA VAL A 89 4.00 11.65 12.51
C VAL A 89 5.42 12.19 12.52
N VAL A 90 6.03 12.34 13.70
CA VAL A 90 7.40 12.83 13.83
C VAL A 90 8.38 11.86 13.17
N VAL A 91 8.19 10.55 13.33
CA VAL A 91 9.06 9.56 12.69
C VAL A 91 8.93 9.58 11.16
N ILE A 92 7.71 9.69 10.63
CA ILE A 92 7.47 9.80 9.17
C ILE A 92 8.22 11.01 8.61
N LEU A 93 7.92 12.21 9.13
CA LEU A 93 8.55 13.45 8.64
C LEU A 93 10.06 13.46 8.84
N ALA A 94 10.58 12.82 9.90
CA ALA A 94 12.01 12.68 10.11
C ALA A 94 12.65 11.74 9.06
N CYS A 95 11.98 10.66 8.67
CA CYS A 95 12.45 9.79 7.60
C CYS A 95 12.52 10.56 6.28
N ASP A 96 11.50 11.35 5.94
CA ASP A 96 11.48 12.16 4.72
C ASP A 96 12.64 13.16 4.70
N VAL A 97 12.86 13.88 5.81
CA VAL A 97 14.00 14.81 5.94
C VAL A 97 15.34 14.08 5.81
N VAL A 98 15.47 12.88 6.38
CA VAL A 98 16.68 12.07 6.27
C VAL A 98 16.93 11.65 4.81
N LEU A 99 15.90 11.19 4.09
CA LEU A 99 16.00 10.84 2.67
C LEU A 99 16.42 12.06 1.83
N VAL A 100 15.82 13.23 2.08
CA VAL A 100 16.22 14.48 1.40
C VAL A 100 17.68 14.84 1.68
N VAL A 101 18.15 14.69 2.92
CA VAL A 101 19.53 15.03 3.31
C VAL A 101 20.55 14.03 2.76
N LEU A 102 20.20 12.74 2.70
CA LEU A 102 21.06 11.69 2.15
C LEU A 102 21.22 11.82 0.62
N GLY A 103 20.31 12.52 -0.05
CA GLY A 103 20.28 12.64 -1.51
C GLY A 103 19.70 11.40 -2.18
N GLY A 104 19.65 11.38 -3.51
CA GLY A 104 18.85 10.40 -4.27
C GLY A 104 19.34 8.95 -4.29
N HIS A 105 20.52 8.63 -3.70
CA HIS A 105 21.10 7.28 -3.77
C HIS A 105 21.83 6.86 -2.48
N PRO A 106 21.12 6.73 -1.35
CA PRO A 106 21.71 6.08 -0.18
C PRO A 106 21.97 4.58 -0.48
N PRO A 107 22.77 3.89 0.35
CA PRO A 107 22.97 2.46 0.21
C PRO A 107 21.64 1.71 0.40
N VAL A 108 21.40 0.69 -0.43
CA VAL A 108 20.16 -0.12 -0.44
C VAL A 108 19.72 -0.59 0.95
N TRP A 109 20.65 -1.03 1.79
CA TRP A 109 20.31 -1.51 3.14
C TRP A 109 19.74 -0.39 4.02
N LEU A 110 20.15 0.85 3.80
CA LEU A 110 19.66 2.03 4.49
C LEU A 110 18.26 2.37 4.01
N ASP A 111 18.00 2.32 2.70
CA ASP A 111 16.64 2.53 2.16
C ASP A 111 15.65 1.48 2.62
N GLN A 112 16.06 0.21 2.67
CA GLN A 112 15.21 -0.86 3.22
C GLN A 112 14.94 -0.66 4.72
N LEU A 113 15.90 -0.12 5.47
CA LEU A 113 15.72 0.23 6.87
C LEU A 113 14.77 1.43 7.05
N ILE A 114 14.88 2.45 6.20
CA ILE A 114 13.97 3.60 6.20
C ILE A 114 12.56 3.17 5.80
N ALA A 115 12.40 2.33 4.77
CA ALA A 115 11.13 1.75 4.35
C ALA A 115 10.45 0.96 5.49
N LEU A 116 11.24 0.20 6.26
CA LEU A 116 10.74 -0.51 7.45
C LEU A 116 10.29 0.46 8.54
N LEU A 117 11.10 1.48 8.86
CA LEU A 117 10.75 2.50 9.85
C LEU A 117 9.48 3.27 9.46
N LEU A 118 9.36 3.64 8.19
CA LEU A 118 8.19 4.32 7.63
C LEU A 118 6.94 3.45 7.77
N ALA A 119 7.01 2.17 7.39
CA ALA A 119 5.89 1.24 7.53
C ALA A 119 5.45 1.06 8.99
N LEU A 120 6.40 0.96 9.93
CA LEU A 120 6.10 0.87 11.36
C LEU A 120 5.43 2.16 11.87
N ALA A 121 5.95 3.33 11.47
CA ALA A 121 5.40 4.62 11.85
C ALA A 121 4.00 4.83 11.28
N VAL A 122 3.79 4.51 10.00
CA VAL A 122 2.46 4.49 9.36
C VAL A 122 1.53 3.52 10.07
N GLY A 123 2.01 2.33 10.47
CA GLY A 123 1.24 1.39 11.28
C GLY A 123 0.75 1.99 12.59
N VAL A 124 1.63 2.71 13.31
CA VAL A 124 1.28 3.40 14.57
C VAL A 124 0.28 4.54 14.32
N VAL A 125 0.51 5.37 13.30
CA VAL A 125 -0.43 6.45 12.91
C VAL A 125 -1.78 5.87 12.53
N LEU A 126 -1.79 4.77 11.78
CA LEU A 126 -2.99 4.11 11.30
C LEU A 126 -3.79 3.51 12.45
N THR A 127 -3.19 2.70 13.33
CA THR A 127 -3.91 2.11 14.47
C THR A 127 -4.41 3.18 15.43
N SER A 128 -3.58 4.17 15.75
CA SER A 128 -3.98 5.27 16.63
C SER A 128 -5.08 6.14 16.02
N SER A 129 -5.10 6.34 14.70
CA SER A 129 -6.17 7.06 13.99
C SER A 129 -7.51 6.32 14.01
N LEU A 130 -7.48 5.00 14.12
CA LEU A 130 -8.65 4.13 14.23
C LEU A 130 -9.07 3.89 15.69
N ASN A 131 -8.54 4.67 16.62
CA ASN A 131 -8.77 4.56 18.06
C ASN A 131 -8.47 3.15 18.58
N ALA A 132 -7.32 2.60 18.18
CA ALA A 132 -6.86 1.30 18.60
C ALA A 132 -5.42 1.41 19.12
N ASP A 133 -5.18 0.97 20.35
CA ASP A 133 -3.85 1.00 20.96
C ASP A 133 -2.88 0.04 20.25
N PRO A 134 -1.79 0.53 19.63
CA PRO A 134 -0.81 -0.32 18.93
C PRO A 134 -0.15 -1.35 19.85
N MET A 135 -0.06 -1.08 21.16
CA MET A 135 0.57 -1.99 22.12
C MET A 135 -0.21 -3.30 22.32
N THR A 136 -1.47 -3.37 21.86
CA THR A 136 -2.21 -4.63 21.80
C THR A 136 -1.55 -5.67 20.88
N LEU A 137 -0.69 -5.27 19.94
CA LEU A 137 0.13 -6.21 19.17
C LEU A 137 1.18 -6.94 20.00
N LEU A 138 1.70 -6.30 21.04
CA LEU A 138 2.86 -6.82 21.79
C LEU A 138 2.46 -7.42 23.14
N SER A 139 1.35 -6.97 23.72
CA SER A 139 0.95 -7.36 25.08
C SER A 139 -0.32 -8.20 25.12
N ALA A 140 -0.20 -9.48 25.53
CA ALA A 140 -1.34 -10.35 25.77
C ALA A 140 -2.28 -9.79 26.86
N ARG A 141 -1.72 -9.13 27.87
CA ARG A 141 -2.49 -8.45 28.91
C ARG A 141 -3.37 -7.34 28.33
N ARG A 142 -2.80 -6.46 27.50
CA ARG A 142 -3.59 -5.40 26.83
C ARG A 142 -4.65 -5.94 25.88
N ARG A 143 -4.39 -7.08 25.20
CA ARG A 143 -5.41 -7.75 24.37
C ARG A 143 -6.61 -8.22 25.20
N ALA A 144 -6.36 -8.70 26.42
CA ALA A 144 -7.41 -9.13 27.33
C ALA A 144 -8.19 -7.95 27.92
N GLU A 145 -7.50 -6.86 28.25
CA GLU A 145 -8.10 -5.63 28.80
C GLU A 145 -8.88 -4.83 27.74
N MET A 146 -8.41 -4.82 26.48
CA MET A 146 -8.96 -4.01 25.38
C MET A 146 -9.22 -4.88 24.14
N PRO A 147 -10.27 -5.73 24.17
CA PRO A 147 -10.55 -6.67 23.08
C PRO A 147 -10.99 -5.99 21.78
N LEU A 148 -11.64 -4.82 21.85
CA LEU A 148 -12.04 -4.05 20.67
C LEU A 148 -10.84 -3.42 19.95
N ASP A 149 -9.90 -2.84 20.68
CA ASP A 149 -8.65 -2.31 20.15
C ASP A 149 -7.86 -3.41 19.43
N TRP A 150 -7.68 -4.56 20.08
CA TRP A 150 -7.05 -5.71 19.47
C TRP A 150 -7.75 -6.13 18.16
N GLN A 151 -9.09 -6.11 18.16
CA GLN A 151 -9.90 -6.42 16.99
C GLN A 151 -9.73 -5.44 15.83
N ARG A 152 -9.44 -4.17 16.11
CA ARG A 152 -9.15 -3.14 15.10
C ARG A 152 -7.70 -3.24 14.62
N VAL A 153 -6.73 -3.39 15.52
CA VAL A 153 -5.31 -3.53 15.16
C VAL A 153 -5.08 -4.76 14.29
N ARG A 154 -5.59 -5.93 14.70
CA ARG A 154 -5.48 -7.18 13.91
C ARG A 154 -6.08 -7.03 12.50
N ALA A 155 -6.99 -6.08 12.30
CA ALA A 155 -7.66 -5.92 11.02
C ALA A 155 -6.74 -5.27 9.99
N VAL A 156 -5.79 -4.48 10.48
CA VAL A 156 -5.01 -3.53 9.71
C VAL A 156 -3.55 -3.96 9.54
N VAL A 157 -3.05 -4.88 10.37
CA VAL A 157 -1.71 -5.47 10.24
C VAL A 157 -1.37 -5.90 8.81
N PRO A 158 -2.23 -6.64 8.07
CA PRO A 158 -1.91 -7.00 6.69
C PRO A 158 -1.74 -5.81 5.76
N LEU A 159 -2.49 -4.72 5.99
CA LEU A 159 -2.38 -3.49 5.21
C LEU A 159 -1.03 -2.80 5.45
N VAL A 160 -0.57 -2.75 6.71
CA VAL A 160 0.74 -2.18 7.08
C VAL A 160 1.88 -2.98 6.44
N ILE A 161 1.79 -4.31 6.44
CA ILE A 161 2.78 -5.18 5.78
C ILE A 161 2.75 -4.98 4.25
N GLY A 162 1.56 -4.76 3.68
CA GLY A 162 1.40 -4.31 2.30
C GLY A 162 2.11 -3.00 2.00
N SER A 163 1.93 -1.99 2.86
CA SER A 163 2.59 -0.69 2.73
C SER A 163 4.11 -0.82 2.83
N TYR A 164 4.63 -1.64 3.76
CA TYR A 164 6.06 -1.96 3.80
C TYR A 164 6.54 -2.53 2.46
N ALA A 165 5.79 -3.49 1.90
CA ALA A 165 6.14 -4.08 0.63
C ALA A 165 6.20 -3.00 -0.47
N ALA A 166 5.23 -2.09 -0.51
CA ALA A 166 5.25 -0.95 -1.42
C ALA A 166 6.51 -0.08 -1.27
N TYR A 167 6.86 0.34 -0.06
CA TYR A 167 8.06 1.16 0.21
C TYR A 167 9.35 0.42 -0.13
N ALA A 168 9.46 -0.85 0.25
CA ALA A 168 10.62 -1.70 -0.07
C ALA A 168 10.75 -1.93 -1.59
N GLY A 169 9.62 -2.05 -2.29
CA GLY A 169 9.56 -2.14 -3.75
C GLY A 169 9.96 -0.84 -4.44
N ALA A 170 9.57 0.30 -3.89
CA ALA A 170 9.97 1.62 -4.38
C ALA A 170 11.48 1.83 -4.27
N ALA A 171 12.06 1.53 -3.10
CA ALA A 171 13.51 1.52 -2.91
C ALA A 171 14.21 0.59 -3.92
N LEU A 172 13.74 -0.65 -4.07
CA LEU A 172 14.30 -1.59 -5.04
C LEU A 172 14.21 -1.10 -6.49
N TRP A 173 13.13 -0.37 -6.82
CA TRP A 173 12.93 0.19 -8.14
C TRP A 173 14.00 1.24 -8.47
N TRP A 174 14.19 2.19 -7.57
CA TRP A 174 15.17 3.27 -7.74
C TRP A 174 16.61 2.77 -7.68
N ASP A 175 16.91 1.84 -6.78
CA ASP A 175 18.27 1.36 -6.57
C ASP A 175 18.78 0.37 -7.62
N TYR A 176 17.89 -0.39 -8.26
CA TYR A 176 18.31 -1.50 -9.12
C TYR A 176 17.55 -1.64 -10.43
N ARG A 177 16.25 -1.30 -10.47
CA ARG A 177 15.42 -1.63 -11.65
C ARG A 177 15.41 -0.54 -12.69
N SER A 178 15.47 0.72 -12.28
CA SER A 178 15.29 1.86 -13.19
C SER A 178 16.60 2.40 -13.80
N LEU A 179 17.76 1.92 -13.33
CA LEU A 179 19.07 2.48 -13.68
C LEU A 179 19.45 2.29 -15.16
N ASP A 180 19.26 1.09 -15.70
CA ASP A 180 19.67 0.74 -17.06
C ASP A 180 18.45 0.39 -17.92
N VAL A 181 17.53 1.33 -18.15
CA VAL A 181 16.29 1.06 -18.91
C VAL A 181 16.20 1.93 -20.15
N MET A 182 16.14 1.31 -21.32
CA MET A 182 15.97 2.00 -22.60
C MET A 182 14.53 1.81 -23.09
N ARG A 183 13.66 2.81 -22.90
CA ARG A 183 12.24 2.74 -23.30
C ARG A 183 11.98 3.29 -24.70
N GLN A 184 12.82 4.22 -25.12
CA GLN A 184 12.80 4.85 -26.44
C GLN A 184 14.25 4.96 -26.94
N LEU A 185 14.43 5.01 -28.27
CA LEU A 185 15.74 5.31 -28.83
C LEU A 185 16.11 6.77 -28.58
N ASP A 186 17.37 6.99 -28.25
CA ASP A 186 17.98 8.30 -28.39
C ASP A 186 17.83 8.81 -29.84
N PRO A 187 17.54 10.10 -30.08
CA PRO A 187 17.45 10.67 -31.43
C PRO A 187 18.64 10.34 -32.34
N ALA A 188 19.86 10.29 -31.81
CA ALA A 188 21.06 9.93 -32.56
C ALA A 188 21.09 8.44 -32.93
N MET A 189 20.66 7.55 -32.03
CA MET A 189 20.51 6.12 -32.31
C MET A 189 19.38 5.86 -33.31
N ALA A 190 18.26 6.60 -33.20
CA ALA A 190 17.15 6.53 -34.13
C ALA A 190 17.55 6.98 -35.55
N ALA A 191 18.40 8.00 -35.67
CA ALA A 191 18.99 8.40 -36.93
C ALA A 191 19.90 7.32 -37.51
N ALA A 192 20.82 6.76 -36.69
CA ALA A 192 21.70 5.67 -37.11
C ALA A 192 20.94 4.39 -37.50
N ALA A 193 19.76 4.15 -36.92
CA ALA A 193 18.91 3.02 -37.26
C ALA A 193 18.39 3.06 -38.72
N GLN A 194 18.35 4.25 -39.34
CA GLN A 194 17.95 4.41 -40.74
C GLN A 194 18.98 3.82 -41.71
N ASP A 195 20.24 3.73 -41.29
CA ASP A 195 21.34 3.17 -42.09
C ASP A 195 21.45 1.65 -41.98
N ILE A 196 20.76 1.04 -41.01
CA ILE A 196 20.73 -0.42 -40.84
C ILE A 196 19.91 -1.05 -41.97
N PRO A 197 20.41 -2.08 -42.69
CA PRO A 197 19.64 -2.77 -43.72
C PRO A 197 18.29 -3.26 -43.20
N LEU A 198 17.23 -3.13 -44.01
CA LEU A 198 15.85 -3.47 -43.62
C LEU A 198 15.71 -4.86 -43.02
N THR A 199 16.50 -5.83 -43.48
CA THR A 199 16.53 -7.21 -42.98
C THR A 199 16.97 -7.33 -41.51
N PHE A 200 17.80 -6.41 -41.01
CA PHE A 200 18.30 -6.42 -39.63
C PHE A 200 17.63 -5.38 -38.72
N ARG A 201 16.90 -4.44 -39.31
CA ARG A 201 16.30 -3.31 -38.58
C ARG A 201 15.25 -3.75 -37.56
N GLY A 202 14.48 -4.80 -37.86
CA GLY A 202 13.53 -5.37 -36.91
C GLY A 202 14.21 -5.92 -35.66
N GLN A 203 15.29 -6.69 -35.81
CA GLN A 203 16.07 -7.22 -34.69
C GLN A 203 16.72 -6.10 -33.88
N PHE A 204 17.25 -5.07 -34.54
CA PHE A 204 17.82 -3.91 -33.87
C PHE A 204 16.81 -3.26 -32.91
N TYR A 205 15.59 -2.96 -33.36
CA TYR A 205 14.57 -2.36 -32.48
C TYR A 205 14.18 -3.26 -31.32
N VAL A 206 14.07 -4.58 -31.53
CA VAL A 206 13.75 -5.55 -30.48
C VAL A 206 14.77 -5.54 -29.35
N PHE A 207 16.07 -5.45 -29.65
CA PHE A 207 17.13 -5.46 -28.65
C PHE A 207 17.55 -4.07 -28.14
N SER A 208 17.04 -3.00 -28.75
CA SER A 208 17.38 -1.62 -28.38
C SER A 208 16.53 -1.08 -27.23
N CYS A 209 15.34 -1.63 -26.99
CA CYS A 209 14.47 -1.17 -25.92
C CYS A 209 14.01 -2.32 -25.02
N TRP A 210 14.06 -2.09 -23.70
CA TRP A 210 13.63 -3.04 -22.68
C TRP A 210 13.06 -2.31 -21.45
N GLY A 211 12.23 -3.01 -20.68
CA GLY A 211 11.64 -2.50 -19.42
C GLY A 211 12.48 -2.80 -18.18
N ALA A 212 12.10 -2.19 -17.06
CA ALA A 212 12.70 -2.38 -15.73
C ALA A 212 12.26 -3.71 -15.07
N VAL A 213 11.01 -4.10 -15.33
CA VAL A 213 10.35 -5.26 -14.75
C VAL A 213 9.98 -6.23 -15.87
N SER A 214 10.30 -7.50 -15.65
CA SER A 214 10.00 -8.55 -16.63
C SER A 214 8.49 -8.67 -16.83
N PRO A 215 7.99 -8.71 -18.09
CA PRO A 215 6.57 -8.97 -18.37
C PRO A 215 6.05 -10.26 -17.73
N ARG A 216 6.93 -11.26 -17.56
CA ARG A 216 6.60 -12.53 -16.87
C ARG A 216 6.19 -12.33 -15.42
N TYR A 217 6.73 -11.30 -14.74
CA TYR A 217 6.31 -10.98 -13.39
C TYR A 217 4.82 -10.59 -13.37
N PHE A 218 4.40 -9.67 -14.24
CA PHE A 218 3.01 -9.23 -14.30
C PHE A 218 2.05 -10.33 -14.77
N ASP A 219 2.48 -11.15 -15.73
CA ASP A 219 1.75 -12.34 -16.15
C ASP A 219 1.48 -13.27 -14.95
N GLN A 220 2.51 -13.57 -14.15
CA GLN A 220 2.35 -14.35 -12.91
C GLN A 220 1.41 -13.67 -11.90
N MET A 221 1.53 -12.36 -11.68
CA MET A 221 0.66 -11.63 -10.76
C MET A 221 -0.81 -11.68 -11.19
N SER A 222 -1.09 -11.73 -12.50
CA SER A 222 -2.44 -11.85 -13.05
C SER A 222 -3.13 -13.16 -12.65
N TYR A 223 -2.37 -14.22 -12.35
CA TYR A 223 -2.87 -15.49 -11.84
C TYR A 223 -2.86 -15.59 -10.31
N VAL A 224 -1.81 -15.07 -9.66
CA VAL A 224 -1.63 -15.15 -8.20
C VAL A 224 -2.67 -14.32 -7.46
N ILE A 225 -2.96 -13.09 -7.91
CA ILE A 225 -3.87 -12.18 -7.20
C ILE A 225 -5.31 -12.74 -7.15
N PRO A 226 -5.90 -13.23 -8.27
CA PRO A 226 -7.22 -13.87 -8.23
C PRO A 226 -7.25 -15.12 -7.36
N LEU A 227 -6.20 -15.94 -7.40
CA LEU A 227 -6.09 -17.13 -6.56
C LEU A 227 -6.13 -16.75 -5.07
N LEU A 228 -5.36 -15.74 -4.66
CA LEU A 228 -5.39 -15.22 -3.29
C LEU A 228 -6.76 -14.68 -2.90
N LEU A 229 -7.46 -13.97 -3.79
CA LEU A 229 -8.82 -13.49 -3.53
C LEU A 229 -9.80 -14.64 -3.30
N ILE A 230 -9.72 -15.70 -4.10
CA ILE A 230 -10.57 -16.89 -3.97
C ILE A 230 -10.25 -17.64 -2.67
N THR A 231 -8.98 -17.89 -2.39
CA THR A 231 -8.52 -18.55 -1.16
C THR A 231 -8.96 -17.77 0.09
N LEU A 232 -8.79 -16.45 0.10
CA LEU A 232 -9.25 -15.62 1.21
C LEU A 232 -10.79 -15.65 1.34
N GLY A 233 -11.50 -15.50 0.23
CA GLY A 233 -12.95 -15.40 0.22
C GLY A 233 -13.66 -16.69 0.61
N ILE A 234 -13.29 -17.79 -0.03
CA ILE A 234 -13.96 -19.09 0.07
C ILE A 234 -13.36 -19.91 1.21
N GLU A 235 -12.05 -20.17 1.17
CA GLU A 235 -11.40 -21.14 2.06
C GLU A 235 -11.20 -20.57 3.46
N ALA A 236 -10.75 -19.32 3.56
CA ALA A 236 -10.58 -18.67 4.86
C ALA A 236 -11.89 -18.06 5.41
N GLY A 237 -12.97 -18.02 4.62
CA GLY A 237 -14.23 -17.38 5.01
C GLY A 237 -14.07 -15.92 5.41
N PHE A 238 -13.06 -15.23 4.86
CA PHE A 238 -12.58 -13.91 5.30
C PHE A 238 -13.72 -12.88 5.35
N PHE A 239 -14.57 -12.86 4.31
CA PHE A 239 -15.69 -11.92 4.18
C PHE A 239 -16.84 -12.17 5.17
N ARG A 240 -16.96 -13.40 5.71
CA ARG A 240 -18.00 -13.77 6.67
C ARG A 240 -17.59 -13.37 8.09
N ARG A 241 -16.33 -13.62 8.46
CA ARG A 241 -15.82 -13.44 9.84
C ARG A 241 -15.62 -11.97 10.25
N ARG A 242 -15.44 -11.04 9.30
CA ARG A 242 -15.08 -9.63 9.58
C ARG A 242 -16.23 -8.62 9.48
N ARG A 243 -17.46 -9.03 9.82
CA ARG A 243 -18.65 -8.18 9.72
C ARG A 243 -19.08 -7.51 11.04
N ILE A 244 -18.36 -7.66 12.14
CA ILE A 244 -18.87 -7.20 13.45
C ILE A 244 -18.60 -5.70 13.65
N ASP A 245 -17.36 -5.25 13.46
CA ASP A 245 -16.94 -3.85 13.67
C ASP A 245 -16.80 -3.07 12.35
N PRO A 246 -17.19 -1.78 12.26
CA PRO A 246 -17.08 -0.99 11.04
C PRO A 246 -15.64 -0.86 10.53
N VAL A 247 -14.64 -0.77 11.40
CA VAL A 247 -13.22 -0.68 10.99
C VAL A 247 -12.79 -1.97 10.33
N GLN A 248 -13.19 -3.12 10.88
CA GLN A 248 -12.92 -4.43 10.25
C GLN A 248 -13.55 -4.55 8.86
N ARG A 249 -14.79 -4.08 8.71
CA ARG A 249 -15.49 -4.08 7.41
C ARG A 249 -14.76 -3.22 6.39
N VAL A 250 -14.36 -2.02 6.78
CA VAL A 250 -13.62 -1.11 5.89
C VAL A 250 -12.24 -1.67 5.55
N ALA A 251 -11.47 -2.16 6.52
CA ALA A 251 -10.16 -2.78 6.26
C ALA A 251 -10.26 -3.99 5.31
N THR A 252 -11.33 -4.78 5.46
CA THR A 252 -11.65 -5.89 4.54
C THR A 252 -11.96 -5.36 3.14
N GLY A 253 -12.78 -4.32 3.03
CA GLY A 253 -13.09 -3.66 1.76
C GLY A 253 -11.83 -3.10 1.08
N VAL A 254 -10.95 -2.44 1.83
CA VAL A 254 -9.68 -1.91 1.30
C VAL A 254 -8.75 -3.03 0.87
N THR A 255 -8.68 -4.14 1.60
CA THR A 255 -7.90 -5.33 1.18
C THR A 255 -8.33 -5.80 -0.21
N VAL A 256 -9.65 -5.96 -0.42
CA VAL A 256 -10.19 -6.37 -1.72
C VAL A 256 -9.95 -5.31 -2.79
N LEU A 257 -10.09 -4.03 -2.44
CA LEU A 257 -9.83 -2.92 -3.36
C LEU A 257 -8.38 -2.94 -3.86
N VAL A 258 -7.40 -3.01 -2.95
CA VAL A 258 -5.98 -3.03 -3.31
C VAL A 258 -5.65 -4.26 -4.16
N MET A 259 -6.15 -5.44 -3.79
CA MET A 259 -5.97 -6.65 -4.60
C MET A 259 -6.60 -6.51 -6.00
N SER A 260 -7.80 -5.93 -6.09
CA SER A 260 -8.45 -5.66 -7.39
C SER A 260 -7.66 -4.67 -8.23
N LEU A 261 -7.13 -3.60 -7.63
CA LEU A 261 -6.27 -2.62 -8.31
C LEU A 261 -4.97 -3.27 -8.80
N GLY A 262 -4.35 -4.14 -8.00
CA GLY A 262 -3.17 -4.91 -8.41
C GLY A 262 -3.47 -5.83 -9.59
N LEU A 263 -4.62 -6.50 -9.58
CA LEU A 263 -5.05 -7.34 -10.70
C LEU A 263 -5.27 -6.53 -11.99
N VAL A 264 -6.00 -5.41 -11.91
CA VAL A 264 -6.23 -4.52 -13.05
C VAL A 264 -4.90 -3.99 -13.59
N GLY A 265 -4.00 -3.61 -12.68
CA GLY A 265 -2.64 -3.21 -13.01
C GLY A 265 -1.90 -4.30 -13.79
N ALA A 266 -1.81 -5.51 -13.25
CA ALA A 266 -1.14 -6.64 -13.91
C ALA A 266 -1.75 -6.95 -15.29
N LEU A 267 -3.08 -6.96 -15.41
CA LEU A 267 -3.77 -7.18 -16.69
C LEU A 267 -3.46 -6.09 -17.72
N SER A 268 -3.30 -4.84 -17.27
CA SER A 268 -3.00 -3.71 -18.17
C SER A 268 -1.63 -3.80 -18.84
N THR A 269 -0.72 -4.64 -18.32
CA THR A 269 0.62 -4.82 -18.90
C THR A 269 0.69 -5.97 -19.89
N LEU A 270 -0.30 -6.87 -19.93
CA LEU A 270 -0.29 -8.06 -20.81
C LEU A 270 -0.14 -7.75 -22.31
N PRO A 271 -0.65 -6.62 -22.86
CA PRO A 271 -0.43 -6.27 -24.25
C PRO A 271 1.01 -5.91 -24.61
N TRP A 272 1.90 -5.76 -23.62
CA TRP A 272 3.25 -5.25 -23.81
C TRP A 272 4.28 -6.39 -23.65
N GLU A 273 5.02 -6.67 -24.72
CA GLU A 273 6.00 -7.76 -24.74
C GLU A 273 7.28 -7.44 -23.96
N GLY A 274 7.50 -6.19 -23.57
CA GLY A 274 8.64 -5.73 -22.76
C GLY A 274 9.98 -5.68 -23.51
N VAL A 275 9.97 -5.98 -24.82
CA VAL A 275 11.10 -5.88 -25.74
C VAL A 275 10.65 -5.21 -27.02
N GLY A 276 11.48 -4.30 -27.54
CA GLY A 276 11.13 -3.54 -28.74
C GLY A 276 10.58 -2.17 -28.45
N CYS A 277 11.04 -1.19 -29.22
CA CYS A 277 10.66 0.20 -29.02
C CYS A 277 9.19 0.40 -29.41
N GLY A 278 8.38 0.82 -28.44
CA GLY A 278 6.91 0.86 -28.55
C GLY A 278 6.18 -0.36 -27.96
N GLN A 279 6.91 -1.38 -27.48
CA GLN A 279 6.39 -2.55 -26.76
C GLN A 279 6.85 -2.58 -25.29
N VAL A 280 7.49 -1.50 -24.83
CA VAL A 280 7.90 -1.28 -23.45
C VAL A 280 6.95 -0.26 -22.81
N LEU A 281 6.49 -0.54 -21.58
CA LEU A 281 5.64 0.37 -20.83
C LEU A 281 6.33 1.71 -20.58
N SER A 282 5.54 2.77 -20.42
CA SER A 282 6.07 4.03 -19.87
C SER A 282 6.59 3.80 -18.45
N LYS A 283 7.64 4.56 -18.06
CA LYS A 283 8.28 4.45 -16.74
C LYS A 283 7.26 4.47 -15.61
N TRP A 284 6.32 5.40 -15.71
CA TRP A 284 5.30 5.63 -14.71
C TRP A 284 4.26 4.52 -14.62
N HIS A 285 3.78 4.01 -15.76
CA HIS A 285 2.83 2.89 -15.77
C HIS A 285 3.48 1.64 -15.21
N GLU A 286 4.72 1.35 -15.62
CA GLU A 286 5.49 0.20 -15.13
C GLU A 286 5.74 0.27 -13.62
N TYR A 287 6.12 1.45 -13.10
CA TYR A 287 6.32 1.68 -11.67
C TYR A 287 5.03 1.47 -10.86
N ILE A 288 3.93 2.17 -11.18
CA ILE A 288 2.68 2.06 -10.40
C ILE A 288 2.25 0.61 -10.35
N VAL A 289 2.22 -0.07 -11.49
CA VAL A 289 1.73 -1.43 -11.55
C VAL A 289 2.62 -2.34 -10.71
N PHE A 290 3.95 -2.20 -10.81
CA PHE A 290 4.88 -2.97 -9.99
C PHE A 290 4.59 -2.79 -8.49
N ILE A 291 4.52 -1.56 -7.99
CA ILE A 291 4.27 -1.27 -6.57
C ILE A 291 2.89 -1.74 -6.12
N VAL A 292 1.83 -1.47 -6.89
CA VAL A 292 0.45 -1.88 -6.54
C VAL A 292 0.32 -3.41 -6.55
N THR A 293 0.91 -4.11 -7.52
CA THR A 293 0.89 -5.58 -7.55
C THR A 293 1.63 -6.20 -6.39
N LEU A 294 2.76 -5.62 -6.00
CA LEU A 294 3.56 -6.08 -4.88
C LEU A 294 2.82 -5.84 -3.55
N MET A 295 2.24 -4.66 -3.37
CA MET A 295 1.36 -4.35 -2.23
C MET A 295 0.18 -5.33 -2.17
N ALA A 296 -0.52 -5.57 -3.28
CA ALA A 296 -1.66 -6.48 -3.36
C ALA A 296 -1.32 -7.91 -2.92
N VAL A 297 -0.22 -8.47 -3.43
CA VAL A 297 0.22 -9.84 -3.10
C VAL A 297 0.61 -9.95 -1.63
N PHE A 298 1.38 -9.01 -1.10
CA PHE A 298 1.79 -9.04 0.31
C PHE A 298 0.61 -8.84 1.25
N ILE A 299 -0.36 -7.97 0.94
CA ILE A 299 -1.60 -7.87 1.71
C ILE A 299 -2.36 -9.20 1.68
N GLY A 300 -2.51 -9.82 0.50
CA GLY A 300 -3.24 -11.07 0.33
C GLY A 300 -2.61 -12.22 1.13
N LEU A 301 -1.30 -12.44 0.95
CA LEU A 301 -0.54 -13.47 1.66
C LEU A 301 -0.54 -13.26 3.17
N THR A 302 -0.29 -12.02 3.60
CA THR A 302 -0.27 -11.70 5.03
C THR A 302 -1.65 -11.88 5.64
N THR A 303 -2.71 -11.50 4.92
CA THR A 303 -4.09 -11.72 5.39
C THR A 303 -4.35 -13.22 5.55
N LEU A 304 -3.90 -14.06 4.61
CA LEU A 304 -4.06 -15.51 4.69
C LEU A 304 -3.33 -16.09 5.91
N ILE A 305 -2.03 -15.78 6.05
CA ILE A 305 -1.21 -16.20 7.20
C ILE A 305 -1.87 -15.74 8.51
N TRP A 306 -2.34 -14.50 8.54
CA TRP A 306 -2.96 -13.92 9.73
C TRP A 306 -4.27 -14.61 10.11
N GLN A 307 -5.08 -15.02 9.12
CA GLN A 307 -6.27 -15.84 9.40
C GLN A 307 -5.89 -17.21 9.96
N LEU A 308 -4.86 -17.87 9.42
CA LEU A 308 -4.41 -19.17 9.91
C LEU A 308 -3.86 -19.12 11.34
N LEU A 309 -3.14 -18.04 11.69
CA LEU A 309 -2.50 -17.91 13.01
C LEU A 309 -3.42 -17.33 14.08
N VAL A 310 -4.38 -16.47 13.71
CA VAL A 310 -5.14 -15.64 14.67
C VAL A 310 -6.64 -15.92 14.67
N ALA A 311 -7.20 -16.54 13.63
CA ALA A 311 -8.61 -16.95 13.66
C ALA A 311 -8.80 -18.10 14.65
N ARG A 312 -9.62 -17.88 15.69
CA ARG A 312 -10.09 -18.98 16.52
C ARG A 312 -11.02 -19.87 15.66
N PRO A 313 -11.02 -21.21 15.87
CA PRO A 313 -12.05 -22.07 15.32
C PRO A 313 -13.43 -21.51 15.67
N ASP A 314 -14.40 -21.67 14.77
CA ASP A 314 -15.78 -21.31 15.07
C ASP A 314 -16.16 -22.01 16.37
N ALA A 315 -16.50 -21.26 17.42
CA ALA A 315 -17.10 -21.86 18.59
C ALA A 315 -18.40 -22.49 18.12
N GLU A 316 -18.51 -23.81 18.24
CA GLU A 316 -19.76 -24.51 18.01
C GLU A 316 -20.86 -23.77 18.78
N PRO A 317 -22.01 -23.48 18.15
CA PRO A 317 -23.13 -22.90 18.87
C PRO A 317 -23.45 -23.84 20.02
N ASP A 318 -23.43 -23.32 21.26
CA ASP A 318 -23.68 -24.04 22.50
C ASP A 318 -24.62 -25.22 22.26
N ALA A 319 -24.09 -26.44 22.39
CA ALA A 319 -24.93 -27.62 22.50
C ALA A 319 -25.90 -27.33 23.65
N PRO A 320 -27.23 -27.34 23.40
CA PRO A 320 -28.19 -27.08 24.47
C PRO A 320 -27.94 -28.11 25.55
N GLY A 321 -27.73 -27.64 26.78
CA GLY A 321 -27.40 -28.46 27.93
C GLY A 321 -28.30 -29.68 28.00
N GLY A 322 -27.67 -30.85 27.91
CA GLY A 322 -28.25 -32.09 28.40
C GLY A 322 -28.33 -31.97 29.91
N ALA A 323 -29.51 -31.61 30.40
CA ALA A 323 -29.92 -31.98 31.74
C ALA A 323 -30.19 -33.48 31.73
N ASP A 324 -29.40 -34.21 32.50
CA ASP A 324 -29.80 -35.38 33.28
C ASP A 324 -28.94 -35.41 34.55
#